data_AF-S3ZRL0-F1
#
_entry.id   AF-S3ZRL0-F1
#
_cell.length_a   1.000
_cell.length_b   1.000
_cell.length_c   1.000
_cell.angle_alpha   90.00
_cell.angle_beta   90.00
_cell.angle_gamma   90.00
#
_symmetry.space_group_name_H-M   'P 1'
#
loop_
_entity.id
_entity.type
_entity.pdbx_description
1 polymer ?
#
loop_
_entity_poly.entity_id
_entity_poly.type
_entity_poly.pdbx_seq_one_letter_code
_entity_poly.pdbx_strand_id
1 'polypeptide(L)'
;MLVALTVATSVAALALAAWCGFAAYRDQPTKDWHFIGMGVVTLLALVQLIVGVVQLARGEDPEQGTTIFVAYLIGSFACVPAAGFMSLGERTRWGSLTVAAGGVVLAVLEVRLYDIWGG
;
A
#
# COMPACT_ATOMS: atom_id res chain seq x y z
N MET A 1 -5.92 3.34 17.05
CA MET A 1 -5.58 4.31 15.99
C MET A 1 -5.46 3.66 14.61
N LEU A 2 -5.01 2.41 14.50
CA LEU A 2 -4.79 1.76 13.21
C LEU A 2 -6.08 1.35 12.47
N VAL A 3 -7.12 0.84 13.14
CA VAL A 3 -8.29 0.26 12.42
C VAL A 3 -8.85 1.16 11.32
N ALA A 4 -9.20 2.41 11.61
CA ALA A 4 -9.81 3.28 10.60
C ALA A 4 -8.83 3.65 9.46
N LEU A 5 -7.56 3.91 9.79
CA LEU A 5 -6.54 4.24 8.80
C LEU A 5 -6.15 3.00 7.99
N THR A 6 -5.78 1.91 8.64
CA THR A 6 -5.51 0.59 8.05
C THR A 6 -6.67 0.10 7.19
N VAL A 7 -7.93 0.25 7.63
CA VAL A 7 -9.12 -0.08 6.81
C VAL A 7 -9.22 0.86 5.62
N ALA A 8 -9.05 2.17 5.80
CA ALA A 8 -9.09 3.12 4.69
C ALA A 8 -7.97 2.85 3.66
N THR A 9 -6.74 2.58 4.10
CA THR A 9 -5.58 2.23 3.26
C THR A 9 -5.82 0.89 2.57
N SER A 10 -6.35 -0.11 3.28
CA SER A 10 -6.70 -1.43 2.71
C SER A 10 -7.78 -1.32 1.66
N VAL A 11 -8.86 -0.59 1.93
CA VAL A 11 -9.97 -0.37 0.98
C VAL A 11 -9.48 0.40 -0.23
N ALA A 12 -8.66 1.44 -0.04
CA ALA A 12 -8.06 2.19 -1.14
C ALA A 12 -7.11 1.34 -1.99
N ALA A 13 -6.30 0.49 -1.35
CA ALA A 13 -5.39 -0.44 -2.02
C ALA A 13 -6.15 -1.51 -2.83
N LEU A 14 -7.23 -2.06 -2.27
CA LEU A 14 -8.11 -3.00 -2.98
C LEU A 14 -8.90 -2.35 -4.11
N ALA A 15 -9.36 -1.11 -3.92
CA ALA A 15 -10.03 -0.35 -4.97
C ALA A 15 -9.07 -0.06 -6.14
N LEU A 16 -7.82 0.30 -5.83
CA LEU A 16 -6.77 0.49 -6.83
C LEU A 16 -6.42 -0.83 -7.53
N ALA A 17 -6.35 -1.93 -6.78
CA ALA A 17 -6.09 -3.26 -7.34
C ALA A 17 -7.22 -3.71 -8.28
N ALA A 18 -8.48 -3.51 -7.89
CA ALA A 18 -9.63 -3.81 -8.72
C ALA A 18 -9.65 -2.95 -9.99
N TRP A 19 -9.34 -1.66 -9.87
CA TRP A 19 -9.31 -0.72 -11.00
C TRP A 19 -8.19 -1.08 -12.00
N CYS A 20 -6.96 -1.29 -11.51
CA CYS A 20 -5.83 -1.67 -12.35
C CYS A 20 -5.97 -3.09 -12.93
N GLY A 21 -6.52 -4.02 -12.15
CA GLY A 21 -6.83 -5.37 -12.59
C GLY A 21 -7.89 -5.41 -13.68
N PHE A 22 -8.91 -4.54 -13.59
CA PHE A 22 -9.92 -4.38 -14.63
C PHE A 22 -9.34 -3.77 -15.91
N ALA A 23 -8.43 -2.81 -15.80
CA ALA A 23 -7.71 -2.25 -16.94
C ALA A 23 -6.80 -3.30 -17.62
N ALA A 24 -6.10 -4.12 -16.83
CA ALA A 24 -5.30 -5.23 -17.33
C ALA A 24 -6.17 -6.30 -18.03
N TYR A 25 -7.35 -6.62 -17.48
CA TYR A 25 -8.32 -7.53 -18.11
C TYR A 25 -8.84 -7.01 -19.45
N ARG A 26 -8.88 -5.68 -19.64
CA ARG A 26 -9.24 -5.04 -20.90
C ARG A 26 -8.05 -4.85 -21.86
N ASP A 27 -6.90 -5.46 -21.59
CA ASP A 27 -5.66 -5.30 -22.35
C ASP A 27 -5.22 -3.83 -22.51
N GLN A 28 -5.58 -2.98 -21.54
CA GLN A 28 -5.20 -1.57 -21.57
C GLN A 28 -3.89 -1.34 -20.79
N PRO A 29 -2.97 -0.53 -21.34
CA PRO A 29 -1.79 -0.10 -20.60
C PRO A 29 -2.17 0.90 -19.50
N THR A 30 -1.26 1.07 -18.54
CA THR A 30 -1.42 1.97 -17.40
C THR A 30 -1.52 3.42 -17.90
N LYS A 31 -2.74 3.98 -17.91
CA LYS A 31 -3.01 5.38 -18.32
C LYS A 31 -2.66 6.35 -17.19
N ASP A 32 -2.42 7.62 -17.51
CA ASP A 32 -2.07 8.69 -16.56
C ASP A 32 -3.02 8.78 -15.35
N TRP A 33 -4.30 8.42 -15.52
CA TRP A 33 -5.27 8.32 -14.42
C TRP A 33 -4.97 7.23 -13.38
N HIS A 34 -4.36 6.11 -13.77
CA HIS A 34 -3.96 5.05 -12.84
C HIS A 34 -2.78 5.51 -11.98
N PHE A 35 -1.93 6.39 -12.51
CA PHE A 35 -0.85 7.02 -11.75
C PHE A 35 -1.37 7.97 -10.67
N ILE A 36 -2.46 8.69 -10.93
CA ILE A 36 -3.13 9.50 -9.90
C ILE A 36 -3.63 8.60 -8.77
N GLY A 37 -4.27 7.48 -9.11
CA GLY A 37 -4.70 6.49 -8.12
C GLY A 37 -3.54 5.97 -7.27
N MET A 38 -2.41 5.61 -7.91
CA MET A 38 -1.21 5.16 -7.20
C MET A 38 -0.64 6.24 -6.29
N GLY A 39 -0.67 7.50 -6.74
CA GLY A 39 -0.29 8.65 -5.93
C GLY A 39 -1.15 8.78 -4.68
N VAL A 40 -2.47 8.64 -4.79
CA VAL A 40 -3.39 8.70 -3.64
C VAL A 40 -3.11 7.59 -2.63
N VAL A 41 -2.97 6.33 -3.09
CA VAL A 41 -2.69 5.20 -2.20
C VAL A 41 -1.30 5.32 -1.56
N THR A 42 -0.29 5.78 -2.31
CA THR A 42 1.04 6.07 -1.77
C THR A 42 0.97 7.14 -0.68
N LEU A 43 0.17 8.19 -0.88
CA LEU A 43 0.03 9.27 0.08
C LEU A 43 -0.68 8.81 1.35
N LEU A 44 -1.69 7.94 1.24
CA LEU A 44 -2.30 7.29 2.40
C LEU A 44 -1.29 6.44 3.17
N ALA A 45 -0.51 5.61 2.47
CA ALA A 45 0.55 4.80 3.08
C ALA A 45 1.65 5.67 3.75
N LEU A 46 1.94 6.85 3.18
CA LEU A 46 2.86 7.82 3.78
C LEU A 46 2.30 8.43 5.07
N VAL A 47 1.01 8.81 5.07
CA VAL A 47 0.36 9.29 6.30
C VAL A 47 0.43 8.22 7.38
N GLN A 48 0.16 6.96 7.02
CA GLN A 48 0.27 5.83 7.94
C GLN A 48 1.69 5.63 8.47
N LEU A 49 2.72 5.77 7.61
CA LEU A 49 4.12 5.73 8.01
C LEU A 49 4.43 6.80 9.06
N ILE A 50 4.06 8.06 8.79
CA ILE A 50 4.31 9.19 9.70
C ILE A 50 3.60 8.96 11.04
N VAL A 51 2.33 8.58 10.98
CA VAL A 51 1.50 8.34 12.15
C VAL A 51 2.05 7.17 13.00
N GLY A 52 2.51 6.09 12.38
CA GLY A 52 3.14 4.97 13.08
C GLY A 52 4.46 5.36 13.76
N VAL A 53 5.29 6.19 13.09
CA VAL A 53 6.54 6.71 13.69
C VAL A 53 6.26 7.64 14.86
N VAL A 54 5.24 8.50 14.79
CA VAL A 54 4.85 9.39 15.88
C VAL A 54 4.40 8.62 17.13
N GLN A 55 3.68 7.50 16.96
CA GLN A 55 3.25 6.66 18.09
C GLN A 55 4.43 5.97 18.77
N LEU A 56 5.34 5.42 17.97
CA LEU A 56 6.61 4.87 18.47
C LEU A 56 7.37 5.92 19.30
N ALA A 57 7.45 7.16 18.78
CA ALA A 57 8.12 8.27 19.48
C ALA A 57 7.38 8.72 20.75
N ARG A 58 6.08 8.44 20.87
CA ARG A 58 5.27 8.68 22.08
C ARG A 58 5.45 7.59 23.15
N GLY A 59 6.21 6.54 22.86
CA GLY A 59 6.43 5.42 23.78
C GLY A 59 5.33 4.35 23.73
N GLU A 60 4.54 4.33 22.66
CA GLU A 60 3.65 3.19 22.39
C GLU A 60 4.46 2.09 21.69
N ASP A 61 4.77 1.03 22.44
CA ASP A 61 5.52 -0.12 21.93
C ASP A 61 4.57 -1.18 21.35
N PRO A 62 4.79 -1.65 20.11
CA PRO A 62 4.01 -2.73 19.52
C PRO A 62 4.31 -4.07 20.21
N GLU A 63 3.28 -4.92 20.38
CA GLU A 63 3.37 -6.19 21.13
C GLU A 63 4.43 -7.15 20.58
N GLN A 64 4.58 -7.22 19.26
CA GLN A 64 5.53 -8.14 18.61
C GLN A 64 6.92 -7.51 18.36
N GLY A 65 7.15 -6.28 18.83
CA GLY A 65 8.45 -5.63 18.78
C GLY A 65 8.59 -4.54 17.70
N THR A 66 9.21 -3.43 18.13
CA THR A 66 9.37 -2.17 17.39
C THR A 66 10.05 -2.34 16.03
N THR A 67 11.07 -3.20 15.94
CA THR A 67 11.84 -3.44 14.70
C THR A 67 10.98 -4.08 13.62
N ILE A 68 10.14 -5.05 13.98
CA ILE A 68 9.27 -5.77 13.03
C ILE A 68 8.20 -4.80 12.52
N PHE A 69 7.60 -4.02 13.41
CA PHE A 69 6.61 -3.01 13.05
C PHE A 69 7.18 -1.99 12.05
N VAL A 70 8.35 -1.41 12.33
CA VAL A 70 8.98 -0.42 11.44
C VAL A 70 9.32 -1.03 10.06
N ALA A 71 9.82 -2.26 10.03
CA ALA A 71 10.10 -2.95 8.77
C ALA A 71 8.85 -3.13 7.91
N TYR A 72 7.72 -3.54 8.51
CA TYR A 72 6.44 -3.67 7.81
C TYR A 72 5.84 -2.31 7.42
N LEU A 73 6.02 -1.27 8.24
CA LEU A 73 5.54 0.08 7.96
C LEU A 73 6.24 0.66 6.71
N ILE A 74 7.57 0.49 6.64
CA ILE A 74 8.37 0.90 5.48
C ILE A 74 8.02 0.04 4.26
N GLY A 75 7.88 -1.28 4.44
CA GLY A 75 7.50 -2.19 3.35
C GLY A 75 6.14 -1.85 2.74
N SER A 76 5.17 -1.50 3.57
CA SER A 76 3.82 -1.08 3.15
C SER A 76 3.88 0.21 2.33
N PHE A 77 4.61 1.22 2.82
CA PHE A 77 4.82 2.46 2.08
C PHE A 77 5.54 2.22 0.74
N ALA A 78 6.58 1.38 0.72
CA ALA A 78 7.39 1.14 -0.48
C ALA A 78 6.67 0.31 -1.55
N CYS A 79 5.65 -0.47 -1.18
CA CYS A 79 4.97 -1.40 -2.07
C CYS A 79 4.35 -0.71 -3.30
N VAL A 80 3.58 0.35 -3.09
CA VAL A 80 2.86 1.06 -4.17
C VAL A 80 3.79 1.92 -5.05
N PRO A 81 4.74 2.70 -4.50
CA PRO A 81 5.76 3.39 -5.28
C PRO A 81 6.59 2.43 -6.13
N ALA A 82 7.05 1.30 -5.55
CA ALA A 82 7.84 0.32 -6.29
C ALA A 82 7.03 -0.29 -7.45
N ALA A 83 5.78 -0.65 -7.21
CA ALA A 83 4.88 -1.14 -8.26
C ALA A 83 4.61 -0.08 -9.35
N GLY A 84 4.47 1.19 -8.96
CA GLY A 84 4.34 2.32 -9.90
C GLY A 84 5.59 2.54 -10.75
N PHE A 85 6.78 2.46 -10.16
CA PHE A 85 8.05 2.56 -10.88
C PHE A 85 8.25 1.40 -11.87
N MET A 86 7.93 0.17 -11.47
CA MET A 86 7.95 -0.97 -12.39
C MET A 86 6.94 -0.78 -13.54
N SER A 87 5.74 -0.29 -13.25
CA SER A 87 4.76 0.00 -14.30
C SER A 87 5.19 1.12 -15.25
N LEU A 88 6.04 2.06 -14.84
CA LEU A 88 6.61 3.07 -15.74
C LEU A 88 7.60 2.45 -16.73
N GLY A 89 8.37 1.46 -16.28
CA GLY A 89 9.29 0.69 -17.12
C GLY A 89 8.56 -0.18 -18.14
N GLU A 90 7.36 -0.65 -17.81
CA GLU A 90 6.62 -1.62 -18.65
C GLU A 90 5.21 -1.12 -19.01
N ARG A 91 5.12 -0.30 -20.07
CA ARG A 91 3.86 0.31 -20.56
C ARG A 91 2.92 -0.64 -21.33
N THR A 92 2.82 -1.90 -20.88
CA THR A 92 1.91 -2.90 -21.46
C THR A 92 0.85 -3.31 -20.43
N ARG A 93 -0.04 -4.25 -20.77
CA ARG A 93 -0.98 -4.86 -19.81
C ARG A 93 -0.30 -5.39 -18.54
N TRP A 94 0.98 -5.76 -18.65
CA TRP A 94 1.78 -6.27 -17.53
C TRP A 94 2.10 -5.19 -16.49
N GLY A 95 2.27 -3.92 -16.90
CA GLY A 95 2.44 -2.82 -15.96
C GLY A 95 1.21 -2.62 -15.08
N SER A 96 0.01 -2.68 -15.67
CA SER A 96 -1.25 -2.59 -14.92
C SER A 96 -1.48 -3.80 -14.00
N LEU A 97 -1.06 -4.99 -14.42
CA LEU A 97 -1.11 -6.19 -13.57
C LEU A 97 -0.16 -6.08 -12.36
N THR A 98 1.04 -5.56 -12.54
CA THR A 98 2.01 -5.34 -11.44
C THR A 98 1.47 -4.37 -10.40
N VAL A 99 0.80 -3.29 -10.84
CA VAL A 99 0.15 -2.35 -9.92
C VAL A 99 -1.01 -3.00 -9.18
N ALA A 100 -1.80 -3.82 -9.88
CA ALA A 100 -2.89 -4.56 -9.25
C ALA A 100 -2.38 -5.52 -8.16
N ALA A 101 -1.32 -6.28 -8.47
CA ALA A 101 -0.66 -7.15 -7.51
C ALA A 101 -0.09 -6.35 -6.32
N GLY A 102 0.55 -5.20 -6.57
CA GLY A 102 1.06 -4.32 -5.51
C GLY A 102 -0.04 -3.82 -4.57
N GLY A 103 -1.23 -3.47 -5.09
CA GLY A 103 -2.38 -3.09 -4.27
C GLY A 103 -2.89 -4.24 -3.38
N VAL A 104 -2.92 -5.47 -3.90
CA VAL A 104 -3.28 -6.65 -3.09
C VAL A 104 -2.24 -6.93 -2.00
N VAL A 105 -0.95 -6.86 -2.34
CA VAL A 105 0.13 -7.05 -1.37
C VAL A 105 0.06 -6.00 -0.26
N LEU A 106 -0.19 -4.74 -0.60
CA LEU A 106 -0.39 -3.68 0.39
C LEU A 106 -1.54 -4.04 1.35
N ALA A 107 -2.71 -4.48 0.84
CA ALA A 107 -3.83 -4.89 1.69
C ALA A 107 -3.47 -6.04 2.65
N VAL A 108 -2.64 -7.00 2.22
CA VAL A 108 -2.15 -8.07 3.10
C VAL A 108 -1.17 -7.53 4.15
N LEU A 109 -0.27 -6.61 3.77
CA LEU A 109 0.66 -5.97 4.70
C LEU A 109 -0.09 -5.16 5.75
N GLU A 110 -1.19 -4.49 5.40
CA GLU A 110 -2.06 -3.79 6.33
C GLU A 110 -2.66 -4.72 7.40
N VAL A 111 -3.17 -5.88 7.00
CA VAL A 111 -3.67 -6.91 7.93
C VAL A 111 -2.54 -7.38 8.86
N ARG A 112 -1.34 -7.56 8.32
CA ARG A 112 -0.19 -7.96 9.13
C ARG A 112 0.28 -6.87 10.09
N LEU A 113 0.26 -5.62 9.65
CA LEU A 113 0.61 -4.47 10.49
C LEU A 113 -0.37 -4.33 11.67
N TYR A 114 -1.66 -4.59 11.41
CA TYR A 114 -2.69 -4.63 12.44
C TYR A 114 -2.40 -5.70 13.50
N ASP A 115 -2.07 -6.91 13.06
CA ASP A 115 -1.73 -8.04 13.94
C ASP A 115 -0.47 -7.78 14.79
N ILE A 116 0.55 -7.12 14.22
CA ILE A 116 1.80 -6.76 14.92
C ILE A 116 1.57 -5.74 16.03
N TRP A 117 0.61 -4.82 15.87
CA TRP A 117 0.35 -3.74 16.82
C TRP A 117 -0.45 -4.19 18.05
N GLY A 118 -1.08 -5.36 18.01
CA GLY A 118 -1.91 -5.90 19.10
C GLY A 118 -3.36 -6.06 18.68
N GLY A 119 -3.56 -6.83 17.62
CA GLY A 119 -4.88 -7.16 17.06
C GLY A 119 -5.79 -7.88 18.05
#